data_AF-A0A167DG02-F1
#
_entry.id   AF-A0A167DG02-F1
#
_cell.length_a   1.000
_cell.length_b   1.000
_cell.length_c   1.000
_cell.angle_alpha   90.00
_cell.angle_beta   90.00
_cell.angle_gamma   90.00
#
_symmetry.space_group_name_H-M   'P 1'
#
loop_
_entity.id
_entity.type
_entity.pdbx_description
1 polymer ?
#
loop_
_entity_poly.entity_id
_entity_poly.type
_entity_poly.pdbx_seq_one_letter_code
_entity_poly.pdbx_strand_id
1 'polypeptide(L)'
;MQGTIFWMAPEVVHNVVHNARQGYSAKVDVWSLGCVLLEMFAGRRPWSTDEAIGAMYKLGTSRQAPPIPEDTKPFVSALGKDFLDQCFTIDAEKRPTAQRLLHHVFCMVDPDFSFQETKLGEMIKFNSKKRDRIKH
;
A
#
# COMPACT_ATOMS: atom_id res chain seq x y z
N MET A 1 -5.58 -14.45 -11.99
CA MET A 1 -4.56 -13.45 -11.61
C MET A 1 -4.98 -12.00 -11.93
N GLN A 2 -6.24 -11.72 -12.33
CA GLN A 2 -6.70 -10.38 -12.75
C GLN A 2 -6.93 -9.39 -11.60
N GLY A 3 -6.93 -9.81 -10.34
CA GLY A 3 -7.28 -8.94 -9.20
C GLY A 3 -6.12 -8.15 -8.60
N THR A 4 -4.88 -8.66 -8.62
CA THR A 4 -3.75 -8.13 -7.82
C THR A 4 -2.84 -7.16 -8.56
N ILE A 5 -3.11 -6.88 -9.84
CA ILE A 5 -2.22 -6.07 -10.71
C ILE A 5 -1.94 -4.66 -10.16
N PHE A 6 -2.88 -4.07 -9.42
CA PHE A 6 -2.75 -2.71 -8.88
C PHE A 6 -1.77 -2.60 -7.69
N TRP A 7 -1.36 -3.72 -7.12
CA TRP A 7 -0.36 -3.80 -6.05
C TRP A 7 0.99 -4.33 -6.52
N MET A 8 1.10 -4.75 -7.79
CA MET A 8 2.34 -5.32 -8.32
C MET A 8 3.41 -4.26 -8.54
N ALA A 9 4.66 -4.60 -8.26
CA ALA A 9 5.81 -3.72 -8.51
C ALA A 9 6.11 -3.57 -10.01
N PRO A 10 6.75 -2.45 -10.44
CA PRO A 10 7.04 -2.18 -11.84
C PRO A 10 7.79 -3.31 -12.55
N GLU A 11 8.80 -3.88 -11.89
CA GLU A 11 9.61 -4.98 -12.41
C GLU A 11 8.80 -6.27 -12.64
N VAL A 12 7.77 -6.52 -11.81
CA VAL A 12 6.90 -7.68 -11.98
C VAL A 12 5.92 -7.45 -13.13
N VAL A 13 5.36 -6.24 -13.24
CA VAL A 13 4.50 -5.87 -14.37
C VAL A 13 5.27 -5.90 -15.68
N HIS A 14 6.51 -5.41 -15.70
CA HIS A 14 7.39 -5.52 -16.86
C HIS A 14 7.56 -6.97 -17.31
N ASN A 15 7.84 -7.88 -16.36
CA ASN A 15 7.98 -9.31 -16.66
C ASN A 15 6.69 -9.92 -17.24
N VAL A 16 5.53 -9.55 -16.71
CA VAL A 16 4.22 -10.02 -17.21
C VAL A 16 3.94 -9.49 -18.61
N VAL A 17 4.12 -8.18 -18.84
CA VAL A 17 3.79 -7.53 -20.12
C VAL A 17 4.70 -8.02 -21.25
N HIS A 18 5.98 -8.25 -20.98
CA HIS A 18 6.94 -8.69 -21.98
C HIS A 18 7.15 -10.22 -22.03
N ASN A 19 6.37 -10.99 -21.26
CA ASN A 19 6.55 -12.43 -21.10
C ASN A 19 8.00 -12.82 -20.73
N ALA A 20 8.68 -11.96 -19.97
CA ALA A 20 10.06 -12.17 -19.56
C ALA A 20 10.12 -13.05 -18.31
N ARG A 21 11.17 -13.89 -18.23
CA ARG A 21 11.41 -14.79 -17.07
C ARG A 21 12.52 -14.26 -16.16
N GLN A 22 12.61 -12.93 -15.99
CA GLN A 22 13.58 -12.34 -15.08
C GLN A 22 13.16 -12.57 -13.63
N GLY A 23 14.14 -12.81 -12.76
CA GLY A 23 13.90 -12.87 -11.32
C GLY A 23 13.54 -11.49 -10.76
N TYR A 24 12.90 -11.48 -9.60
CA TYR A 24 12.69 -10.28 -8.78
C TYR A 24 13.10 -10.59 -7.33
N SER A 25 13.35 -9.56 -6.54
CA SER A 25 13.74 -9.71 -5.13
C SER A 25 12.54 -9.55 -4.20
N ALA A 26 12.71 -9.83 -2.90
CA ALA A 26 11.69 -9.60 -1.87
C ALA A 26 11.24 -8.12 -1.77
N LYS A 27 11.94 -7.17 -2.42
CA LYS A 27 11.54 -5.76 -2.47
C LYS A 27 10.25 -5.52 -3.26
N VAL A 28 9.73 -6.51 -3.99
CA VAL A 28 8.37 -6.43 -4.57
C VAL A 28 7.30 -6.35 -3.49
N ASP A 29 7.54 -6.94 -2.32
CA ASP A 29 6.62 -6.89 -1.18
C ASP A 29 6.65 -5.51 -0.51
N VAL A 30 7.79 -4.81 -0.54
CA VAL A 30 7.89 -3.42 -0.07
C VAL A 30 7.04 -2.48 -0.91
N TRP A 31 7.03 -2.68 -2.24
CA TRP A 31 6.13 -1.94 -3.11
C TRP A 31 4.66 -2.23 -2.78
N SER A 32 4.33 -3.52 -2.64
CA SER A 32 2.98 -3.98 -2.34
C SER A 32 2.49 -3.45 -0.99
N LEU A 33 3.37 -3.36 0.01
CA LEU A 33 3.12 -2.71 1.30
C LEU A 33 2.77 -1.22 1.12
N GLY A 34 3.51 -0.49 0.29
CA GLY A 34 3.19 0.89 -0.05
C GLY A 34 1.79 1.02 -0.65
N CYS A 35 1.42 0.11 -1.55
CA CYS A 35 0.07 0.07 -2.14
C CYS A 35 -1.02 -0.18 -1.08
N VAL A 36 -0.82 -1.11 -0.15
CA VAL A 36 -1.77 -1.38 0.95
C VAL A 36 -1.87 -0.19 1.89
N LEU A 37 -0.75 0.45 2.22
CA LEU A 37 -0.74 1.64 3.07
C LEU A 37 -1.52 2.80 2.43
N LEU A 38 -1.28 3.06 1.14
CA LEU A 38 -2.04 4.05 0.39
C LEU A 38 -3.54 3.71 0.36
N GLU A 39 -3.88 2.44 0.17
CA GLU A 39 -5.27 1.98 0.20
C GLU A 39 -5.92 2.18 1.57
N MET A 40 -5.20 1.97 2.67
CA MET A 40 -5.70 2.26 4.01
C MET A 40 -5.97 3.76 4.23
N PHE A 41 -5.13 4.64 3.69
CA PHE A 41 -5.38 6.09 3.74
C PHE A 41 -6.55 6.53 2.86
N ALA A 42 -6.64 6.00 1.64
CA ALA A 42 -7.60 6.46 0.64
C ALA A 42 -8.96 5.73 0.72
N GLY A 43 -9.03 4.59 1.40
CA GLY A 43 -10.19 3.70 1.43
C GLY A 43 -10.51 3.04 0.08
N ARG A 44 -9.58 3.09 -0.88
CA ARG A 44 -9.73 2.55 -2.23
C ARG A 44 -8.39 2.10 -2.79
N ARG A 45 -8.43 1.09 -3.68
CA ARG A 45 -7.24 0.51 -4.30
C ARG A 45 -6.36 1.55 -5.02
N PRO A 46 -5.05 1.30 -5.18
CA PRO A 46 -4.21 2.08 -6.08
C PRO A 46 -4.79 2.15 -7.49
N TRP A 47 -4.59 3.29 -8.16
CA TRP A 47 -5.10 3.53 -9.53
C TRP A 47 -6.61 3.27 -9.66
N SER A 48 -7.41 3.62 -8.64
CA SER A 48 -8.84 3.27 -8.57
C SER A 48 -9.66 3.77 -9.76
N THR A 49 -9.22 4.83 -10.42
CA THR A 49 -9.86 5.42 -11.62
C THR A 49 -9.41 4.76 -12.92
N ASP A 50 -8.38 3.92 -12.89
CA ASP A 50 -7.83 3.25 -14.06
C ASP A 50 -8.28 1.79 -14.13
N GLU A 51 -8.48 1.32 -15.36
CA GLU A 51 -8.55 -0.11 -15.66
C GLU A 51 -7.15 -0.76 -15.55
N ALA A 52 -7.12 -2.08 -15.44
CA ALA A 52 -5.88 -2.85 -15.28
C ALA A 52 -4.83 -2.52 -16.36
N ILE A 53 -5.24 -2.40 -17.63
CA ILE A 53 -4.33 -2.09 -18.74
C ILE A 53 -3.76 -0.67 -18.60
N GLY A 54 -4.59 0.31 -18.23
CA GLY A 54 -4.14 1.68 -18.00
C GLY A 54 -3.13 1.78 -16.85
N ALA A 55 -3.40 1.08 -15.74
CA ALA A 55 -2.48 1.01 -14.61
C ALA A 55 -1.15 0.33 -14.99
N MET A 56 -1.19 -0.79 -15.74
CA MET A 56 0.01 -1.46 -16.23
C MET A 56 0.85 -0.57 -17.13
N TYR A 57 0.22 0.20 -18.03
CA TYR A 57 0.94 1.13 -18.91
C TYR A 57 1.64 2.24 -18.12
N LYS A 58 0.94 2.88 -17.18
CA LYS A 58 1.50 3.94 -16.32
C LYS A 58 2.68 3.42 -15.48
N LEU A 59 2.54 2.20 -14.95
CA LEU A 59 3.53 1.61 -14.07
C LEU A 59 4.76 1.08 -14.84
N GLY A 60 4.53 0.29 -15.89
CA GLY A 60 5.60 -0.36 -16.65
C GLY A 60 6.29 0.57 -17.64
N THR A 61 5.52 1.34 -18.41
CA THR A 61 6.05 2.22 -19.48
C THR A 61 6.37 3.60 -18.93
N SER A 62 5.42 4.24 -18.24
CA SER A 62 5.61 5.60 -17.75
C SER A 62 6.39 5.67 -16.42
N ARG A 63 6.73 4.53 -15.82
CA ARG A 63 7.48 4.43 -14.56
C ARG A 63 6.87 5.29 -13.44
N GLN A 64 5.54 5.36 -13.38
CA GLN A 64 4.82 6.17 -12.40
C GLN A 64 4.41 5.34 -11.20
N ALA A 65 4.63 5.89 -10.00
CA ALA A 65 4.09 5.36 -8.77
C ALA A 65 2.59 5.70 -8.62
N PRO A 66 1.82 4.91 -7.84
CA PRO A 66 0.43 5.25 -7.53
C PRO A 66 0.34 6.64 -6.91
N PRO A 67 -0.50 7.54 -7.44
CA PRO A 67 -0.63 8.89 -6.88
C PRO A 67 -1.40 8.84 -5.56
N ILE A 68 -1.01 9.69 -4.61
CA ILE A 68 -1.84 10.00 -3.44
C ILE A 68 -3.00 10.88 -3.91
N PRO A 69 -4.26 10.45 -3.75
CA PRO A 69 -5.39 11.25 -4.20
C PRO A 69 -5.53 12.60 -3.48
N GLU A 70 -6.06 13.62 -4.15
CA GLU A 70 -6.20 14.98 -3.59
C GLU A 70 -7.04 15.02 -2.32
N ASP A 71 -8.12 14.22 -2.27
CA ASP A 71 -8.98 14.06 -1.09
C ASP A 71 -8.27 13.29 0.05
N THR A 72 -7.21 12.55 -0.24
CA THR A 72 -6.43 11.79 0.75
C THR A 72 -5.23 12.58 1.29
N LYS A 73 -4.60 13.44 0.48
CA LYS A 73 -3.38 14.18 0.84
C LYS A 73 -3.42 14.88 2.21
N PRO A 74 -4.51 15.57 2.63
CA PRO A 74 -4.56 16.24 3.93
C PRO A 74 -4.43 15.30 5.13
N PHE A 75 -4.72 14.01 4.95
CA PHE A 75 -4.67 12.98 6.00
C PHE A 75 -3.33 12.24 6.05
N VAL A 76 -2.45 12.47 5.07
CA VAL A 76 -1.12 11.83 5.02
C VAL A 76 -0.11 12.81 5.59
N SER A 77 0.48 12.45 6.73
CA SER A 77 1.55 13.25 7.35
C SER A 77 2.79 13.30 6.44
N ALA A 78 3.67 14.29 6.65
CA ALA A 78 4.94 14.38 5.92
C ALA A 78 5.77 13.09 6.04
N LEU A 79 5.81 12.49 7.24
CA LEU A 79 6.48 11.22 7.49
C LEU A 79 5.81 10.03 6.77
N GLY A 80 4.48 10.00 6.71
CA GLY A 80 3.74 8.98 5.97
C GLY A 80 3.97 9.09 4.47
N LYS A 81 4.02 10.33 3.95
CA LYS A 81 4.36 10.59 2.56
C LYS A 81 5.78 10.13 2.24
N ASP A 82 6.76 10.47 3.07
CA ASP A 82 8.15 10.04 2.88
C ASP A 82 8.27 8.49 2.88
N PHE A 83 7.57 7.82 3.79
CA PHE A 83 7.53 6.36 3.82
C PHE A 83 6.93 5.77 2.53
N LEU A 84 5.83 6.34 2.02
CA LEU A 84 5.24 5.94 0.73
C LEU A 84 6.20 6.19 -0.43
N ASP A 85 6.87 7.34 -0.47
CA ASP A 85 7.85 7.67 -1.52
C ASP A 85 9.00 6.64 -1.53
N GLN A 86 9.47 6.21 -0.35
CA GLN A 86 10.48 5.16 -0.23
C GLN A 86 9.98 3.80 -0.74
N CYS A 87 8.77 3.37 -0.34
CA CYS A 87 8.14 2.15 -0.86
C CYS A 87 7.99 2.18 -2.38
N PHE A 88 7.64 3.33 -2.94
CA PHE A 88 7.42 3.53 -4.37
C PHE A 88 8.67 3.94 -5.16
N THR A 89 9.86 3.62 -4.65
CA THR A 89 11.10 3.71 -5.43
C THR A 89 11.00 2.75 -6.63
N ILE A 90 10.96 3.32 -7.84
CA ILE A 90 10.74 2.55 -9.08
C ILE A 90 11.91 1.60 -9.36
N ASP A 91 13.14 2.06 -9.13
CA ASP A 91 14.33 1.24 -9.26
C ASP A 91 14.39 0.23 -8.10
N ALA A 92 14.15 -1.04 -8.41
CA ALA A 92 14.10 -2.11 -7.42
C ALA A 92 15.41 -2.27 -6.64
N GLU A 93 16.56 -1.93 -7.22
CA GLU A 93 17.84 -2.02 -6.52
C GLU A 93 17.98 -0.93 -5.46
N LYS A 94 17.47 0.27 -5.76
CA LYS A 94 17.46 1.43 -4.84
C LYS A 94 16.33 1.37 -3.82
N ARG A 95 15.26 0.60 -4.08
CA ARG A 95 14.15 0.43 -3.14
C ARG A 95 14.68 -0.16 -1.82
N PRO A 96 14.39 0.46 -0.66
CA PRO A 96 14.88 -0.02 0.62
C PRO A 96 14.29 -1.40 0.95
N THR A 97 15.00 -2.16 1.78
CA THR A 97 14.49 -3.43 2.32
C THR A 97 13.46 -3.16 3.41
N ALA A 98 12.61 -4.17 3.69
CA ALA A 98 11.68 -4.10 4.82
C ALA A 98 12.39 -3.83 6.14
N GLN A 99 13.56 -4.45 6.37
CA GLN A 99 14.39 -4.20 7.55
C GLN A 99 14.80 -2.73 7.66
N ARG A 100 15.19 -2.09 6.55
CA ARG A 100 15.54 -0.66 6.56
C ARG A 100 14.32 0.22 6.85
N LEU A 101 13.18 -0.07 6.24
CA LEU A 101 11.94 0.68 6.42
C LEU A 101 11.37 0.55 7.83
N LEU A 102 11.57 -0.57 8.52
CA LEU A 102 11.12 -0.75 9.90
C LEU A 102 11.72 0.29 10.86
N HIS A 103 12.91 0.82 10.54
CA HIS A 103 13.57 1.88 11.31
C HIS A 103 13.14 3.30 10.88
N HIS A 104 12.22 3.44 9.93
CA HIS A 104 11.70 4.74 9.53
C HIS A 104 10.85 5.35 10.66
N VAL A 105 10.90 6.67 10.83
CA VAL A 105 10.18 7.38 11.91
C VAL A 105 8.67 7.18 11.82
N PHE A 106 8.12 6.99 10.61
CA PHE A 106 6.71 6.64 10.43
C PHE A 106 6.31 5.31 11.10
N CYS A 107 7.24 4.37 11.26
CA CYS A 107 7.00 3.09 11.91
C CYS A 107 7.19 3.13 13.44
N MET A 108 7.62 4.26 14.00
CA MET A 108 7.69 4.42 15.45
C MET A 108 6.28 4.47 16.01
N VAL A 109 5.97 3.52 16.89
CA VAL A 109 4.69 3.45 17.59
C VAL A 109 4.72 4.48 18.71
N ASP A 110 3.68 5.30 18.78
CA ASP A 110 3.43 6.15 19.93
C ASP A 110 3.17 5.25 21.16
N PRO A 111 3.97 5.32 22.23
CA PRO A 111 3.82 4.45 23.40
C PRO A 111 2.48 4.64 24.10
N ASP A 112 1.84 5.80 23.94
CA ASP A 112 0.53 6.10 24.51
C ASP A 112 -0.62 5.69 23.58
N PHE A 113 -0.33 5.18 22.38
CA PHE A 113 -1.35 4.72 21.46
C PHE A 113 -2.04 3.45 21.96
N SER A 114 -3.33 3.57 22.26
CA SER A 114 -4.22 2.45 22.58
C SER A 114 -5.26 2.28 21.48
N PHE A 115 -5.10 1.26 20.63
CA PHE A 115 -6.10 0.94 19.58
C PHE A 115 -7.51 0.78 20.17
N GLN A 116 -7.60 0.25 21.39
CA GLN A 116 -8.85 -0.06 22.07
C GLN A 116 -9.68 1.17 22.46
N GLU A 117 -9.03 2.34 22.54
CA GLU A 117 -9.60 3.64 22.86
C GLU A 117 -9.92 4.48 21.61
N THR A 118 -9.56 3.97 20.43
CA THR A 118 -9.92 4.63 19.17
C THR A 118 -11.40 4.38 18.85
N LYS A 119 -12.03 5.33 18.15
CA LYS A 119 -13.40 5.16 17.61
C LYS A 119 -13.54 3.86 16.80
N LEU A 120 -12.52 3.49 16.03
CA LEU A 120 -12.52 2.24 15.27
C LEU A 120 -12.49 1.02 16.19
N GLY A 121 -11.66 1.03 17.22
CA GLY A 121 -11.63 -0.02 18.24
C GLY A 121 -12.98 -0.21 18.94
N GLU A 122 -13.64 0.89 19.29
CA GLU A 122 -15.00 0.87 19.85
C GLU A 122 -16.03 0.26 18.89
N MET A 123 -16.01 0.68 17.61
CA MET A 123 -16.90 0.15 16.58
C MET A 123 -16.73 -1.36 16.38
N ILE A 124 -15.50 -1.86 16.34
CA ILE A 124 -15.21 -3.29 16.17
C ILE A 124 -15.76 -4.09 17.36
N LYS A 125 -15.56 -3.62 18.60
CA LYS A 125 -16.13 -4.25 19.80
C LYS A 125 -17.65 -4.32 19.76
N PHE A 126 -18.30 -3.21 19.38
CA PHE A 126 -19.75 -3.14 19.28
C PHE A 126 -20.29 -4.15 18.25
N ASN A 127 -19.67 -4.20 17.07
CA ASN A 127 -20.06 -5.13 16.01
C ASN A 127 -19.88 -6.60 16.42
N SER A 128 -18.83 -6.93 17.16
CA SER A 128 -18.65 -8.27 17.71
C SER A 128 -19.78 -8.65 18.67
N LYS A 129 -20.09 -7.78 19.64
CA LYS A 129 -21.17 -8.01 20.61
C LYS A 129 -22.54 -8.14 19.95
N LYS A 130 -22.82 -7.34 18.92
CA LYS A 130 -24.08 -7.43 18.15
C LYS A 130 -24.19 -8.76 17.41
N ARG A 131 -23.10 -9.25 16.83
CA ARG A 131 -23.06 -10.55 16.15
C ARG A 131 -23.35 -11.71 17.09
N ASP A 132 -22.83 -11.64 18.32
CA ASP A 132 -23.04 -12.71 19.32
C ASP A 132 -24.49 -12.72 19.84
N ARG A 133 -25.15 -11.56 19.93
CA ARG A 133 -26.57 -11.45 20.31
C ARG A 133 -27.57 -11.93 19.25
N ILE A 134 -27.18 -12.01 17.98
CA ILE A 134 -28.05 -12.46 16.87
C ILE A 134 -28.01 -14.00 16.72
N LYS A 135 -27.03 -14.66 17.34
CA LYS A 135 -26.86 -16.12 17.29
C LYS A 135 -27.61 -16.87 18.41
N HIS A 136 -28.41 -16.17 19.21
CA HIS A 136 -29.28 -16.70 20.28
C HIS A 136 -30.69 -16.17 20.04
#